data_AF-A0AAJ6BL59-F1
#
_entry.id   AF-A0AAJ6BL59-F1
#
_cell.length_a   1.000
_cell.length_b   1.000
_cell.length_c   1.000
_cell.angle_alpha   90.00
_cell.angle_beta   90.00
_cell.angle_gamma   90.00
#
_symmetry.space_group_name_H-M   'P 1'
#
loop_
_entity.id
_entity.type
_entity.pdbx_description
1 polymer ?
#
loop_
_entity_poly.entity_id
_entity_poly.type
_entity_poly.pdbx_seq_one_letter_code
_entity_poly.pdbx_strand_id
1 'polypeptide(L)'
;MATTATKLGAIHHKILDLLKATPTGLTIYEIRDQIADLDVQQHLDKRVRELRYTHKVPLRRIGGKAVYVYEGEREEGLSDGGHISSALRAKLLHAAHGKCQMCGRTIADDDIKLEIDHKIPRNWGGLTVEENLWAICGLCNGGKRDFFATFNDDEMTRILAKDSVYERIAETLRIYEGSPTPAWLLQFVANADDFQEDWQKRLRELRYPVIGYEIAASRRKNPAGKWEAAYTLREWKPLPENHKFLIKEFERVNRKARSN
;
A
#
# COMPACT_ATOMS: atom_id res chain seq x y z
N MET A 1 2.66 -3.98 27.54
CA MET A 1 2.28 -3.01 26.49
C MET A 1 1.54 -3.79 25.42
N ALA A 2 0.23 -3.56 25.29
CA ALA A 2 -0.61 -4.34 24.39
C ALA A 2 -0.23 -4.00 22.94
N THR A 3 0.42 -4.94 22.26
CA THR A 3 0.45 -5.00 20.79
C THR A 3 -1.00 -4.93 20.33
N THR A 4 -1.39 -3.83 19.71
CA THR A 4 -2.66 -3.70 19.01
C THR A 4 -2.67 -4.70 17.86
N ALA A 5 -3.08 -5.94 18.14
CA ALA A 5 -3.43 -6.90 17.12
C ALA A 5 -4.47 -6.24 16.22
N THR A 6 -4.17 -6.13 14.93
CA THR A 6 -5.11 -5.60 13.94
C THR A 6 -6.38 -6.43 14.05
N LYS A 7 -7.44 -5.84 14.61
CA LYS A 7 -8.68 -6.56 14.89
C LYS A 7 -9.33 -6.84 13.55
N LEU A 8 -9.30 -8.10 13.11
CA LEU A 8 -9.92 -8.53 11.86
C LEU A 8 -11.40 -8.13 11.85
N GLY A 9 -11.85 -7.51 10.77
CA GLY A 9 -13.25 -7.10 10.61
C GLY A 9 -14.14 -8.29 10.21
N ALA A 10 -15.46 -8.08 10.23
CA ALA A 10 -16.43 -9.13 9.87
C ALA A 10 -16.18 -9.73 8.46
N ILE A 11 -15.72 -8.92 7.50
CA ILE A 11 -15.40 -9.39 6.16
C ILE A 11 -14.12 -10.24 6.15
N HIS A 12 -13.11 -9.90 6.95
CA HIS A 12 -11.91 -10.72 7.09
C HIS A 12 -12.25 -12.11 7.60
N HIS A 13 -13.11 -12.20 8.61
CA HIS A 13 -13.60 -13.48 9.12
C HIS A 13 -14.33 -14.28 8.03
N LYS A 14 -15.24 -13.64 7.27
CA LYS A 14 -15.90 -14.31 6.13
C LYS A 14 -14.91 -14.85 5.09
N ILE A 15 -13.92 -14.06 4.69
CA ILE A 15 -12.88 -14.50 3.73
C ILE A 15 -12.08 -15.67 4.33
N LEU A 16 -11.68 -15.55 5.59
CA LEU A 16 -10.91 -16.58 6.28
C LEU A 16 -11.70 -17.89 6.37
N ASP A 17 -12.99 -17.83 6.69
CA ASP A 17 -13.86 -18.99 6.78
C ASP A 17 -14.02 -19.66 5.42
N LEU A 18 -14.17 -18.89 4.33
CA LEU A 18 -14.19 -19.43 2.96
C LEU A 18 -12.89 -20.15 2.60
N LEU A 19 -11.74 -19.56 2.94
CA LEU A 19 -10.43 -20.16 2.68
C LEU A 19 -10.18 -21.41 3.55
N LYS A 20 -10.62 -21.41 4.81
CA LYS A 20 -10.57 -22.59 5.70
C LYS A 20 -11.44 -23.72 5.17
N ALA A 21 -12.62 -23.40 4.62
CA ALA A 21 -13.53 -24.38 4.03
C ALA A 21 -13.07 -24.93 2.68
N THR A 22 -12.10 -24.28 2.02
CA THR A 22 -11.61 -24.65 0.68
C THR A 22 -10.10 -24.91 0.67
N PRO A 23 -9.63 -26.11 1.07
CA PRO A 23 -8.20 -26.41 1.17
C PRO A 23 -7.43 -26.33 -0.16
N THR A 24 -8.11 -26.48 -1.29
CA THR A 24 -7.53 -26.33 -2.63
C THR A 24 -7.26 -24.87 -3.02
N GLY A 25 -7.72 -23.93 -2.19
CA GLY A 25 -7.63 -22.49 -2.41
C GLY A 25 -8.70 -21.93 -3.35
N LEU A 26 -8.85 -20.61 -3.30
CA LEU A 26 -9.81 -19.84 -4.10
C LEU A 26 -9.11 -18.70 -4.84
N THR A 27 -9.49 -18.46 -6.09
CA THR A 27 -9.12 -17.23 -6.80
C THR A 27 -9.80 -16.02 -6.18
N ILE A 28 -9.27 -14.82 -6.44
CA ILE A 28 -9.90 -13.58 -5.96
C ILE A 28 -11.35 -13.44 -6.45
N TYR A 29 -11.65 -13.92 -7.66
CA TYR A 29 -12.98 -13.89 -8.25
C TYR A 29 -13.94 -14.85 -7.55
N GLU A 30 -13.49 -16.07 -7.22
CA GLU A 30 -14.30 -17.05 -6.50
C GLU A 30 -14.59 -16.60 -5.06
N ILE A 31 -13.62 -15.96 -4.38
CA ILE A 31 -13.85 -15.34 -3.06
C ILE A 31 -14.89 -14.23 -3.19
N ARG A 32 -14.79 -13.39 -4.21
CA ARG A 32 -15.72 -12.28 -4.45
C ARG A 32 -17.14 -12.78 -4.69
N ASP A 33 -17.30 -13.77 -5.55
CA ASP A 33 -18.62 -14.26 -5.96
C ASP A 33 -19.36 -14.95 -4.79
N GLN A 34 -18.63 -15.46 -3.80
CA GLN A 34 -19.19 -16.10 -2.60
C GLN A 34 -19.48 -15.13 -1.44
N ILE A 35 -18.95 -13.91 -1.47
CA ILE A 35 -19.27 -12.86 -0.50
C ILE A 35 -20.24 -11.89 -1.16
N ALA A 36 -21.53 -12.25 -1.16
CA ALA A 36 -22.60 -11.33 -1.48
C ALA A 36 -22.57 -10.14 -0.51
N ASP A 37 -22.95 -8.95 -0.98
CA ASP A 37 -23.04 -7.67 -0.25
C ASP A 37 -21.77 -6.78 -0.22
N LEU A 38 -20.77 -7.05 -1.07
CA LEU A 38 -19.73 -6.07 -1.35
C LEU A 38 -20.25 -5.11 -2.44
N ASP A 39 -20.47 -3.83 -2.12
CA ASP A 39 -20.47 -2.77 -3.13
C ASP A 39 -19.02 -2.67 -3.66
N VAL A 40 -18.76 -3.45 -4.71
CA VAL A 40 -17.44 -3.94 -5.14
C VAL A 40 -16.56 -2.82 -5.72
N GLN A 41 -15.26 -2.80 -5.36
CA GLN A 41 -14.18 -3.01 -6.35
C GLN A 41 -12.75 -2.95 -5.80
N GLN A 42 -12.45 -2.29 -4.68
CA GLN A 42 -11.05 -1.86 -4.46
C GLN A 42 -10.25 -2.54 -3.34
N HIS A 43 -10.82 -3.43 -2.51
CA HIS A 43 -10.08 -3.92 -1.32
C HIS A 43 -10.20 -5.42 -1.01
N LEU A 44 -10.75 -6.27 -1.87
CA LEU A 44 -10.78 -7.72 -1.56
C LEU A 44 -9.35 -8.28 -1.46
N ASP A 45 -8.49 -7.93 -2.41
CA ASP A 45 -7.06 -8.28 -2.37
C ASP A 45 -6.36 -7.74 -1.13
N LYS A 46 -6.74 -6.54 -0.66
CA LYS A 46 -6.22 -5.97 0.59
C LYS A 46 -6.68 -6.82 1.79
N ARG A 47 -7.97 -7.13 1.89
CA ARG A 47 -8.53 -7.91 3.01
C ARG A 47 -7.92 -9.32 3.09
N VAL A 48 -7.72 -9.97 1.94
CA VAL A 48 -7.01 -11.25 1.87
C VAL A 48 -5.55 -11.11 2.29
N ARG A 49 -4.87 -10.01 1.91
CA ARG A 49 -3.51 -9.70 2.39
C ARG A 49 -3.45 -9.40 3.88
N GLU A 50 -4.46 -8.74 4.44
CA GLU A 50 -4.55 -8.43 5.87
C GLU A 50 -4.73 -9.70 6.71
N LEU A 51 -5.36 -10.76 6.17
CA LEU A 51 -5.35 -12.07 6.84
C LEU A 51 -3.93 -12.59 7.06
N ARG A 52 -2.95 -12.17 6.25
CA ARG A 52 -1.55 -12.59 6.41
C ARG A 52 -0.90 -12.03 7.67
N TYR A 53 -1.49 -11.03 8.34
CA TYR A 53 -0.97 -10.57 9.64
C TYR A 53 -1.11 -11.65 10.71
N THR A 54 -2.19 -12.41 10.69
CA THR A 54 -2.54 -13.39 11.73
C THR A 54 -2.59 -14.83 11.22
N HIS A 55 -2.58 -15.05 9.91
CA HIS A 55 -2.74 -16.36 9.29
C HIS A 55 -1.75 -16.59 8.14
N LYS A 56 -1.47 -17.85 7.81
CA LYS A 56 -0.65 -18.24 6.66
C LYS A 56 -1.57 -18.36 5.44
N VAL A 57 -1.62 -17.31 4.61
CA VAL A 57 -2.48 -17.26 3.41
C VAL A 57 -1.68 -16.97 2.13
N PRO A 58 -0.82 -17.91 1.66
CA PRO A 58 -0.06 -17.70 0.42
C PRO A 58 -0.92 -17.73 -0.84
N LEU A 59 -0.41 -17.11 -1.90
CA LEU A 59 -0.92 -17.26 -3.26
C LEU A 59 -0.16 -18.40 -3.96
N ARG A 60 -0.86 -19.44 -4.39
CA ARG A 60 -0.30 -20.62 -5.06
C ARG A 60 -0.80 -20.70 -6.50
N ARG A 61 -0.02 -21.33 -7.38
CA ARG A 61 -0.49 -21.71 -8.72
C ARG A 61 -0.96 -23.16 -8.73
N ILE A 62 -2.26 -23.36 -8.90
CA ILE A 62 -2.90 -24.67 -8.95
C ILE A 62 -3.76 -24.72 -10.21
N GLY A 63 -3.56 -25.74 -11.06
CA GLY A 63 -4.32 -25.89 -12.32
C GLY A 63 -4.24 -24.68 -13.26
N GLY A 64 -3.11 -23.95 -13.26
CA GLY A 64 -2.92 -22.74 -14.08
C GLY A 64 -3.52 -21.46 -13.51
N LYS A 65 -4.26 -21.52 -12.40
CA LYS A 65 -4.87 -20.36 -11.72
C LYS A 65 -4.07 -19.96 -10.49
N ALA A 66 -4.07 -18.66 -10.17
CA ALA A 66 -3.51 -18.15 -8.92
C ALA A 66 -4.60 -18.15 -7.83
N VAL A 67 -4.42 -18.96 -6.78
CA VAL A 67 -5.40 -19.20 -5.72
C VAL A 67 -4.80 -18.91 -4.34
N TYR A 68 -5.57 -18.28 -3.48
CA TYR A 68 -5.22 -18.08 -2.08
C TYR A 68 -5.53 -19.35 -1.29
N VAL A 69 -4.58 -19.84 -0.51
CA VAL A 69 -4.69 -21.09 0.26
C VAL A 69 -4.54 -20.78 1.73
N TYR A 70 -5.39 -21.32 2.60
CA TYR A 70 -5.21 -21.25 4.04
C TYR A 70 -4.29 -22.39 4.53
N GLU A 71 -3.16 -22.04 5.15
CA GLU A 71 -2.14 -22.99 5.66
C GLU A 71 -2.01 -22.95 7.20
N GLY A 72 -2.97 -22.32 7.91
CA GLY A 72 -3.00 -22.27 9.37
C GLY A 72 -2.85 -20.87 9.99
N GLU A 73 -2.86 -20.81 11.31
CA GLU A 73 -2.61 -19.58 12.07
C GLU A 73 -1.11 -19.24 12.10
N ARG A 74 -0.80 -17.97 12.33
CA ARG A 74 0.55 -17.53 12.71
C ARG A 74 0.63 -17.47 14.22
N GLU A 75 1.78 -17.85 14.77
CA GLU A 75 2.05 -17.69 16.19
C GLU A 75 1.98 -16.20 16.58
N GLU A 76 1.34 -15.91 17.71
CA GLU A 76 1.13 -14.53 18.20
C GLU A 76 2.46 -13.78 18.35
N GLY A 77 2.51 -12.54 17.86
CA GLY A 77 3.68 -11.65 17.99
C GLY A 77 4.61 -11.59 16.77
N LEU A 78 4.31 -12.29 15.68
CA LEU A 78 5.14 -12.28 14.47
C LEU A 78 4.58 -11.33 13.40
N SER A 79 5.23 -10.17 13.25
CA SER A 79 5.26 -9.39 12.01
C SER A 79 5.89 -10.22 10.88
N ASP A 80 5.21 -11.24 10.36
CA ASP A 80 5.75 -12.27 9.43
C ASP A 80 7.16 -12.84 9.69
N GLY A 81 7.73 -12.58 10.86
CA GLY A 81 9.13 -12.76 11.22
C GLY A 81 10.14 -11.92 10.41
N GLY A 82 9.74 -11.23 9.34
CA GLY A 82 10.64 -10.67 8.33
C GLY A 82 11.52 -11.70 7.62
N HIS A 83 11.22 -12.99 7.77
CA HIS A 83 12.03 -14.04 7.21
C HIS A 83 11.78 -14.16 5.71
N ILE A 84 12.75 -13.73 4.92
CA ILE A 84 12.75 -13.90 3.47
C ILE A 84 13.32 -15.29 3.16
N SER A 85 12.48 -16.20 2.66
CA SER A 85 12.93 -17.55 2.30
C SER A 85 13.99 -17.52 1.21
N SER A 86 14.91 -18.49 1.21
CA SER A 86 15.95 -18.60 0.17
C SER A 86 15.37 -18.66 -1.24
N ALA A 87 14.22 -19.30 -1.42
CA ALA A 87 13.51 -19.35 -2.70
C ALA A 87 12.99 -17.97 -3.14
N LEU A 88 12.36 -17.22 -2.23
CA LEU A 88 11.89 -15.85 -2.51
C LEU A 88 13.07 -14.90 -2.79
N ARG A 89 14.16 -15.03 -2.01
CA ARG A 89 15.40 -14.28 -2.22
C ARG A 89 15.99 -14.56 -3.61
N ALA A 90 16.12 -15.83 -3.99
CA ALA A 90 16.65 -16.20 -5.31
C ALA A 90 15.76 -15.67 -6.44
N LYS A 91 14.43 -15.75 -6.29
CA LYS A 91 13.47 -15.20 -7.26
C LYS A 91 13.66 -13.70 -7.48
N LEU A 92 13.75 -12.92 -6.40
CA LEU A 92 13.91 -11.47 -6.47
C LEU A 92 15.27 -11.07 -7.06
N LEU A 93 16.35 -11.75 -6.67
CA LEU A 93 17.67 -11.51 -7.26
C LEU A 93 17.71 -11.83 -8.75
N HIS A 94 17.08 -12.93 -9.17
CA HIS A 94 16.97 -13.29 -10.58
C HIS A 94 16.19 -12.22 -11.37
N ALA A 95 15.04 -11.77 -10.84
CA ALA A 95 14.22 -10.73 -11.47
C ALA A 95 14.91 -9.36 -11.55
N ALA A 96 15.91 -9.10 -10.69
CA ALA A 96 16.67 -7.87 -10.71
C ALA A 96 17.74 -7.82 -11.81
N HIS A 97 18.05 -8.94 -12.46
CA HIS A 97 19.05 -9.04 -13.54
C HIS A 97 20.41 -8.41 -13.18
N GLY A 98 20.85 -8.59 -11.92
CA GLY A 98 22.11 -8.04 -11.42
C GLY A 98 22.13 -6.51 -11.32
N LYS A 99 20.98 -5.84 -11.38
CA LYS A 99 20.83 -4.38 -11.31
C LYS A 99 20.16 -3.97 -10.00
N CYS A 100 20.71 -2.95 -9.34
CA CYS A 100 20.05 -2.31 -8.21
C CYS A 100 18.74 -1.67 -8.68
N GLN A 101 17.62 -2.07 -8.11
CA GLN A 101 16.29 -1.58 -8.50
C GLN A 101 16.02 -0.12 -8.06
N MET A 102 16.91 0.48 -7.28
CA MET A 102 16.80 1.89 -6.85
C MET A 102 17.70 2.84 -7.67
N CYS A 103 19.00 2.57 -7.75
CA CYS A 103 19.95 3.47 -8.44
C CYS A 103 20.35 3.02 -9.84
N GLY A 104 20.04 1.78 -10.22
CA GLY A 104 20.33 1.24 -11.55
C GLY A 104 21.77 0.79 -11.80
N ARG A 105 22.67 0.90 -10.80
CA ARG A 105 24.02 0.30 -10.85
C ARG A 105 23.96 -1.22 -11.01
N THR A 106 24.98 -1.82 -11.61
CA THR A 106 25.04 -3.26 -11.92
C THR A 106 26.16 -3.96 -11.14
N ILE A 107 25.99 -5.24 -10.83
CA ILE A 107 27.03 -6.06 -10.18
C ILE A 107 28.28 -6.16 -11.09
N ALA A 108 28.10 -6.16 -12.42
CA ALA A 108 29.18 -6.33 -13.38
C ALA A 108 30.07 -5.09 -13.51
N ASP A 109 29.47 -3.90 -13.50
CA ASP A 109 30.18 -2.65 -13.84
C ASP A 109 30.55 -1.82 -12.61
N ASP A 110 29.78 -1.94 -11.51
CA ASP A 110 29.90 -1.05 -10.34
C ASP A 110 30.43 -1.74 -9.07
N ASP A 111 30.83 -3.03 -9.14
CA ASP A 111 31.31 -3.84 -8.00
C ASP A 111 30.38 -3.78 -6.76
N ILE A 112 29.07 -3.81 -7.01
CA ILE A 112 28.05 -3.80 -5.96
C ILE A 112 27.61 -5.21 -5.57
N LYS A 113 27.14 -5.36 -4.34
CA LYS A 113 26.36 -6.53 -3.91
C LYS A 113 24.90 -6.13 -3.76
N LEU A 114 24.01 -7.00 -4.25
CA LEU A 114 22.57 -6.85 -4.06
C LEU A 114 22.10 -7.55 -2.80
N GLU A 115 21.22 -6.89 -2.09
CA GLU A 115 20.47 -7.41 -0.97
C GLU A 115 18.98 -7.22 -1.17
N ILE A 116 18.18 -8.04 -0.50
CA ILE A 116 16.73 -7.95 -0.55
C ILE A 116 16.27 -7.12 0.63
N ASP A 117 15.48 -6.10 0.34
CA ASP A 117 14.95 -5.15 1.32
C ASP A 117 13.45 -4.93 1.08
N HIS A 118 12.76 -4.34 2.07
CA HIS A 118 11.33 -4.00 1.98
C HIS A 118 11.14 -2.57 1.46
N LYS A 119 10.35 -2.36 0.40
CA LYS A 119 9.99 -1.03 -0.12
C LYS A 119 9.31 -0.18 0.96
N ILE A 120 8.27 -0.74 1.59
CA ILE A 120 7.63 -0.22 2.80
C ILE A 120 8.28 -0.89 4.03
N PRO A 121 8.84 -0.12 4.98
CA PRO A 121 9.44 -0.65 6.19
C PRO A 121 8.52 -1.57 7.00
N ARG A 122 9.08 -2.62 7.60
CA ARG A 122 8.33 -3.57 8.44
C ARG A 122 7.73 -2.91 9.67
N ASN A 123 8.43 -1.96 10.30
CA ASN A 123 7.94 -1.20 11.45
C ASN A 123 6.72 -0.33 11.11
N TRP A 124 6.47 -0.04 9.83
CA TRP A 124 5.26 0.65 9.37
C TRP A 124 4.18 -0.30 8.81
N GLY A 125 4.30 -1.61 9.05
CA GLY A 125 3.36 -2.62 8.57
C GLY A 125 3.71 -3.23 7.20
N GLY A 126 4.89 -2.95 6.65
CA GLY A 126 5.33 -3.55 5.39
C GLY A 126 5.50 -5.07 5.47
N LEU A 127 4.78 -5.80 4.61
CA LEU A 127 4.80 -7.27 4.54
C LEU A 127 6.03 -7.80 3.77
N THR A 128 6.52 -8.98 4.15
CA THR A 128 7.51 -9.80 3.44
C THR A 128 6.83 -10.60 2.34
N VAL A 129 6.41 -9.88 1.32
CA VAL A 129 5.78 -10.41 0.10
C VAL A 129 6.51 -9.84 -1.11
N GLU A 130 6.50 -10.55 -2.23
CA GLU A 130 7.26 -10.18 -3.43
C GLU A 130 7.02 -8.74 -3.89
N GLU A 131 5.80 -8.24 -3.78
CA GLU A 131 5.41 -6.90 -4.22
C GLU A 131 6.06 -5.79 -3.38
N ASN A 132 6.27 -6.05 -2.09
CA ASN A 132 6.90 -5.14 -1.15
C ASN A 132 8.41 -5.40 -1.00
N LEU A 133 8.97 -6.38 -1.71
CA LEU A 133 10.41 -6.63 -1.70
C LEU A 133 11.06 -6.14 -2.99
N TRP A 134 12.35 -5.81 -2.90
CA TRP A 134 13.19 -5.45 -4.04
C TRP A 134 14.65 -5.79 -3.78
N ALA A 135 15.43 -5.92 -4.86
CA ALA A 135 16.87 -6.09 -4.81
C ALA A 135 17.57 -4.73 -4.99
N ILE A 136 18.26 -4.26 -3.95
CA ILE A 136 18.97 -2.98 -3.96
C ILE A 136 20.42 -3.19 -3.49
N CYS A 137 21.31 -2.23 -3.79
CA CYS A 137 22.69 -2.30 -3.31
C CYS A 137 22.81 -1.78 -1.87
N GLY A 138 23.89 -2.16 -1.18
CA GLY A 138 24.15 -1.77 0.21
C GLY A 138 24.12 -0.25 0.46
N LEU A 139 24.63 0.54 -0.48
CA LEU A 139 24.57 2.01 -0.40
C LEU A 139 23.13 2.54 -0.45
N CYS A 140 22.31 1.99 -1.34
CA CYS A 140 20.90 2.37 -1.47
C CYS A 140 20.08 1.95 -0.26
N ASN A 141 20.33 0.74 0.27
CA ASN A 141 19.65 0.26 1.47
C ASN A 141 19.99 1.11 2.70
N GLY A 142 21.28 1.41 2.91
CA GLY A 142 21.72 2.31 3.97
C GLY A 142 21.06 3.68 3.87
N GLY A 143 21.13 4.31 2.69
CA GLY A 143 20.50 5.61 2.47
C GLY A 143 18.99 5.60 2.65
N LYS A 144 18.30 4.53 2.24
CA LYS A 144 16.87 4.35 2.46
C LYS A 144 16.53 4.24 3.95
N ARG A 145 17.30 3.48 4.72
CA ARG A 145 17.12 3.36 6.16
C ARG A 145 17.25 4.73 6.83
N ASP A 146 18.31 5.47 6.49
CA ASP A 146 18.57 6.79 7.07
C ASP A 146 17.47 7.79 6.68
N PHE A 147 16.99 7.72 5.43
CA PHE A 147 15.87 8.55 4.97
C PHE A 147 14.57 8.24 5.72
N PHE A 148 14.19 6.98 5.87
CA PHE A 148 12.96 6.63 6.59
C PHE A 148 13.03 6.88 8.10
N ALA A 149 14.23 6.85 8.69
CA ALA A 149 14.43 7.25 10.08
C ALA A 149 14.10 8.75 10.35
N THR A 150 13.93 9.57 9.31
CA THR A 150 13.51 10.98 9.46
C THR A 150 12.01 11.16 9.72
N PHE A 151 11.22 10.09 9.63
CA PHE A 151 9.77 10.12 9.84
C PHE A 151 9.38 9.67 11.25
N ASN A 152 8.19 10.07 11.68
CA ASN A 152 7.57 9.53 12.87
C ASN A 152 6.92 8.16 12.57
N ASP A 153 7.39 7.11 13.25
CA ASP A 153 6.92 5.73 13.03
C ASP A 153 5.42 5.55 13.32
N ASP A 154 4.88 6.19 14.36
CA ASP A 154 3.46 6.05 14.74
C ASP A 154 2.55 6.70 13.70
N GLU A 155 2.95 7.86 13.18
CA GLU A 155 2.23 8.56 12.11
C GLU A 155 2.23 7.73 10.82
N MET A 156 3.40 7.23 10.42
CA MET A 156 3.53 6.43 9.20
C MET A 156 2.76 5.11 9.31
N THR A 157 2.81 4.44 10.47
CA THR A 157 2.02 3.25 10.73
C THR A 157 0.52 3.54 10.61
N ARG A 158 0.04 4.65 11.19
CA ARG A 158 -1.37 5.05 11.11
C ARG A 158 -1.80 5.39 9.70
N ILE A 159 -0.97 6.08 8.92
CA ILE A 159 -1.24 6.40 7.52
C ILE A 159 -1.31 5.09 6.73
N LEU A 160 -0.28 4.24 6.79
CA LEU A 160 -0.17 3.06 5.94
C LEU A 160 -1.21 1.98 6.29
N ALA A 161 -1.74 1.98 7.52
CA ALA A 161 -2.86 1.14 7.91
C ALA A 161 -4.19 1.49 7.22
N LYS A 162 -4.37 2.70 6.67
CA LYS A 162 -5.65 3.12 6.06
C LYS A 162 -6.03 2.24 4.85
N ASP A 163 -7.33 2.05 4.66
CA ASP A 163 -7.89 1.15 3.64
C ASP A 163 -7.76 1.65 2.22
N SER A 164 -7.98 2.95 2.01
CA SER A 164 -7.93 3.53 0.69
C SER A 164 -6.82 4.55 0.50
N VAL A 165 -6.46 4.73 -0.77
CA VAL A 165 -5.55 5.80 -1.20
C VAL A 165 -6.09 7.17 -0.79
N TYR A 166 -7.40 7.38 -0.82
CA TYR A 166 -8.03 8.63 -0.36
C TYR A 166 -7.72 8.89 1.11
N GLU A 167 -7.95 7.89 1.95
CA GLU A 167 -7.71 8.00 3.39
C GLU A 167 -6.23 8.18 3.71
N ARG A 168 -5.33 7.52 2.98
CA ARG A 168 -3.87 7.72 3.12
C ARG A 168 -3.46 9.13 2.77
N ILE A 169 -3.92 9.65 1.63
CA ILE A 169 -3.63 11.02 1.18
C ILE A 169 -4.24 12.03 2.17
N ALA A 170 -5.50 11.84 2.56
CA ALA A 170 -6.21 12.71 3.49
C ALA A 170 -5.52 12.78 4.87
N GLU A 171 -5.19 11.62 5.45
CA GLU A 171 -4.50 11.53 6.74
C GLU A 171 -3.09 12.15 6.67
N THR A 172 -2.37 11.92 5.57
CA THR A 172 -1.06 12.57 5.36
C THR A 172 -1.21 14.09 5.31
N LEU A 173 -2.15 14.61 4.52
CA LEU A 173 -2.41 16.04 4.45
C LEU A 173 -2.89 16.65 5.77
N ARG A 174 -3.63 15.89 6.58
CA ARG A 174 -4.06 16.28 7.93
C ARG A 174 -2.88 16.45 8.88
N ILE A 175 -1.93 15.51 8.86
CA ILE A 175 -0.73 15.56 9.72
C ILE A 175 0.12 16.80 9.40
N TYR A 176 0.19 17.18 8.13
CA TYR A 176 0.94 18.35 7.65
C TYR A 176 0.02 19.54 7.32
N GLU A 177 -1.11 19.69 8.02
CA GLU A 177 -2.07 20.76 7.77
C GLU A 177 -1.39 22.15 7.80
N GLY A 178 -1.74 23.01 6.84
CA GLY A 178 -1.12 24.33 6.66
C GLY A 178 0.31 24.31 6.10
N SER A 179 0.96 23.15 5.99
CA SER A 179 2.32 23.01 5.49
C SER A 179 2.37 22.42 4.06
N PRO A 180 3.40 22.73 3.24
CA PRO A 180 3.58 22.10 1.94
C PRO A 180 4.06 20.64 2.04
N THR A 181 3.14 19.69 1.85
CA THR A 181 3.44 18.25 1.75
C THR A 181 4.03 17.93 0.37
N PRO A 182 5.23 17.37 0.28
CA PRO A 182 5.85 17.09 -1.01
C PRO A 182 5.11 16.00 -1.78
N ALA A 183 5.04 16.14 -3.11
CA ALA A 183 4.33 15.20 -3.99
C ALA A 183 4.84 13.75 -3.87
N TRP A 184 6.15 13.56 -3.68
CA TRP A 184 6.73 12.22 -3.54
C TRP A 184 6.23 11.50 -2.28
N LEU A 185 5.93 12.23 -1.20
CA LEU A 185 5.40 11.62 0.02
C LEU A 185 3.96 11.14 -0.21
N LEU A 186 3.14 11.96 -0.86
CA LEU A 186 1.78 11.57 -1.25
C LEU A 186 1.78 10.36 -2.21
N GLN A 187 2.73 10.33 -3.15
CA GLN A 187 2.94 9.19 -4.03
C GLN A 187 3.36 7.93 -3.25
N PHE A 188 4.31 8.07 -2.31
CA PHE A 188 4.80 6.97 -1.49
C PHE A 188 3.67 6.32 -0.69
N VAL A 189 2.87 7.10 0.04
CA VAL A 189 1.75 6.57 0.83
C VAL A 189 0.62 6.05 -0.05
N ALA A 190 0.38 6.65 -1.22
CA ALA A 190 -0.64 6.15 -2.16
C ALA A 190 -0.31 4.74 -2.66
N ASN A 191 0.97 4.50 -2.98
CA ASN A 191 1.48 3.27 -3.60
C ASN A 191 1.89 2.18 -2.59
N ALA A 192 1.52 2.30 -1.32
CA ALA A 192 1.91 1.36 -0.27
C ALA A 192 1.40 -0.08 -0.50
N ASP A 193 0.19 -0.23 -1.03
CA ASP A 193 -0.47 -1.53 -1.19
C ASP A 193 -0.42 -2.06 -2.63
N ASP A 194 -0.46 -1.16 -3.61
CA ASP A 194 -0.50 -1.48 -5.03
C ASP A 194 -0.03 -0.25 -5.79
N PHE A 195 0.69 -0.44 -6.90
CA PHE A 195 1.15 0.68 -7.72
C PHE A 195 -0.07 1.26 -8.44
N GLN A 196 -0.52 2.42 -7.99
CA GLN A 196 -1.66 3.13 -8.58
C GLN A 196 -1.11 4.26 -9.44
N GLU A 197 -1.22 4.12 -10.76
CA GLU A 197 -0.71 5.09 -11.75
C GLU A 197 -1.30 6.50 -11.60
N ASP A 198 -2.39 6.68 -10.84
CA ASP A 198 -3.10 7.96 -10.76
C ASP A 198 -3.45 8.41 -9.33
N TRP A 199 -2.46 8.45 -8.42
CA TRP A 199 -2.63 9.08 -7.11
C TRP A 199 -2.99 10.57 -7.24
N GLN A 200 -2.55 11.24 -8.30
CA GLN A 200 -2.91 12.62 -8.60
C GLN A 200 -4.40 12.76 -8.87
N LYS A 201 -5.06 11.79 -9.53
CA LYS A 201 -6.52 11.77 -9.64
C LYS A 201 -7.18 11.64 -8.28
N ARG A 202 -6.73 10.72 -7.43
CA ARG A 202 -7.29 10.57 -6.07
C ARG A 202 -7.19 11.86 -5.28
N LEU A 203 -6.06 12.55 -5.39
CA LEU A 203 -5.86 13.88 -4.82
C LEU A 203 -6.82 14.94 -5.42
N ARG A 204 -7.04 14.93 -6.75
CA ARG A 204 -7.99 15.86 -7.41
C ARG A 204 -9.43 15.61 -6.95
N GLU A 205 -9.83 14.35 -6.82
CA GLU A 205 -11.18 13.95 -6.41
C GLU A 205 -11.48 14.35 -4.96
N LEU A 206 -10.48 14.40 -4.07
CA LEU A 206 -10.66 14.95 -2.72
C LEU A 206 -11.08 16.44 -2.74
N ARG A 207 -10.82 17.16 -3.83
CA ARG A 207 -11.24 18.55 -4.02
C ARG A 207 -12.64 18.68 -4.62
N TYR A 208 -13.29 17.58 -5.01
CA TYR A 208 -14.64 17.65 -5.55
C TYR A 208 -15.59 18.26 -4.51
N PRO A 209 -16.63 19.02 -4.90
CA PRO A 209 -17.56 19.65 -3.97
C PRO A 209 -18.22 18.68 -2.99
N VAL A 210 -18.40 17.42 -3.39
CA VAL A 210 -18.97 16.36 -2.53
C VAL A 210 -18.04 15.90 -1.40
N ILE A 211 -16.74 16.22 -1.48
CA ILE A 211 -15.75 16.00 -0.41
C ILE A 211 -15.33 17.35 0.21
N GLY A 212 -14.98 18.33 -0.63
CA GLY A 212 -14.79 19.72 -0.23
C GLY A 212 -13.43 20.07 0.35
N TYR A 213 -12.38 19.27 0.13
CA TYR A 213 -11.05 19.63 0.64
C TYR A 213 -10.43 20.78 -0.15
N GLU A 214 -9.97 21.79 0.59
CA GLU A 214 -9.21 22.92 0.06
C GLU A 214 -7.71 22.59 0.00
N ILE A 215 -7.30 21.92 -1.07
CA ILE A 215 -5.91 21.52 -1.28
C ILE A 215 -5.26 22.44 -2.33
N ALA A 216 -4.36 23.31 -1.89
CA ALA A 216 -3.58 24.17 -2.78
C ALA A 216 -2.39 23.41 -3.36
N ALA A 217 -2.16 23.53 -4.67
CA ALA A 217 -0.92 23.06 -5.29
C ALA A 217 0.13 24.18 -5.22
N SER A 218 1.35 23.82 -4.84
CA SER A 218 2.48 24.76 -4.71
C SER A 218 3.77 24.09 -5.17
N ARG A 219 4.88 24.83 -5.11
CA ARG A 219 6.23 24.28 -5.28
C ARG A 219 7.06 24.63 -4.06
N ARG A 220 7.94 23.72 -3.65
CA ARG A 220 8.92 23.93 -2.58
C ARG A 220 10.31 23.57 -3.08
N LYS A 221 11.35 24.13 -2.47
CA LYS A 221 12.73 23.65 -2.67
C LYS A 221 12.98 22.49 -1.71
N ASN A 222 13.52 21.39 -2.23
CA ASN A 222 14.02 20.29 -1.42
C ASN A 222 15.39 20.64 -0.81
N PRO A 223 15.96 19.81 0.10
CA PRO A 223 17.27 20.08 0.70
C PRO A 223 18.41 20.24 -0.31
N ALA A 224 18.29 19.64 -1.51
CA ALA A 224 19.23 19.81 -2.61
C ALA A 224 18.98 21.09 -3.44
N GLY A 225 18.08 21.98 -3.01
CA GLY A 225 17.73 23.22 -3.68
C GLY A 225 16.86 23.08 -4.94
N LYS A 226 16.44 21.85 -5.29
CA LYS A 226 15.61 21.59 -6.47
C LYS A 226 14.14 21.85 -6.15
N TRP A 227 13.43 22.42 -7.12
CA TRP A 227 12.00 22.63 -7.01
C TRP A 227 11.22 21.34 -7.20
N GLU A 228 10.36 21.01 -6.25
CA GLU A 228 9.43 19.89 -6.30
C GLU A 228 7.99 20.38 -6.11
N ALA A 229 7.04 19.64 -6.68
CA ALA A 229 5.62 19.88 -6.46
C ALA A 229 5.25 19.56 -5.01
N ALA A 230 4.37 20.36 -4.44
CA ALA A 230 3.85 20.17 -3.09
C ALA A 230 2.35 20.51 -3.04
N TYR A 231 1.70 20.04 -1.99
CA TYR A 231 0.27 20.24 -1.77
C TYR A 231 0.03 20.60 -0.31
N THR A 232 -0.82 21.59 -0.08
CA THR A 232 -1.16 22.09 1.25
C THR A 232 -2.65 22.00 1.45
N LEU A 233 -3.07 21.26 2.46
CA LEU A 233 -4.44 21.31 2.95
C LEU A 233 -4.60 22.55 3.82
N ARG A 234 -5.59 23.40 3.47
CA ARG A 234 -5.84 24.66 4.18
C ARG A 234 -6.61 24.48 5.48
N GLU A 235 -7.58 23.57 5.46
CA GLU A 235 -8.48 23.30 6.58
C GLU A 235 -8.86 21.82 6.56
N TRP A 236 -8.64 21.13 7.68
CA TRP A 236 -9.04 19.74 7.86
C TRP A 236 -10.54 19.61 8.09
N LYS A 237 -11.13 18.63 7.38
CA LYS A 237 -12.51 18.17 7.59
C LYS A 237 -12.50 16.64 7.60
N PRO A 238 -13.29 15.97 8.45
CA PRO A 238 -13.40 14.51 8.42
C PRO A 238 -13.81 14.02 7.03
N LEU A 239 -13.08 13.04 6.49
CA LEU A 239 -13.45 12.41 5.22
C LEU A 239 -14.74 11.59 5.45
N PRO A 240 -15.80 11.77 4.64
CA PRO A 240 -17.02 10.99 4.80
C PRO A 240 -16.76 9.49 4.67
N GLU A 241 -17.40 8.66 5.49
CA GLU A 241 -17.22 7.20 5.43
C GLU A 241 -17.57 6.62 4.05
N ASN A 242 -18.59 7.19 3.40
CA ASN A 242 -19.03 6.84 2.06
C ASN A 242 -18.35 7.66 0.93
N HIS A 243 -17.19 8.28 1.17
CA HIS A 243 -16.48 9.15 0.21
C HIS A 243 -16.32 8.53 -1.19
N LYS A 244 -16.02 7.23 -1.30
CA LYS A 244 -15.87 6.54 -2.59
C LYS A 244 -17.16 6.56 -3.41
N PHE A 245 -18.29 6.33 -2.74
CA PHE A 245 -19.61 6.39 -3.37
C PHE A 245 -19.91 7.82 -3.83
N LEU A 246 -19.69 8.81 -2.96
CA LEU A 246 -19.90 10.22 -3.28
C LEU A 246 -19.10 10.68 -4.51
N ILE A 247 -17.81 10.31 -4.58
CA ILE A 247 -16.93 10.62 -5.70
C ILE A 247 -17.43 9.95 -6.99
N LYS A 248 -17.74 8.65 -6.94
CA LYS A 248 -18.23 7.89 -8.11
C LYS A 248 -19.55 8.45 -8.63
N GLU A 249 -20.46 8.81 -7.74
CA GLU A 249 -21.75 9.40 -8.10
C GLU A 249 -21.59 10.79 -8.72
N PHE A 250 -20.72 11.63 -8.16
CA PHE A 250 -20.37 12.92 -8.73
C PHE A 250 -19.77 12.81 -10.13
N GLU A 251 -18.86 11.86 -10.37
CA GLU A 251 -18.31 11.60 -11.71
C GLU A 251 -19.39 11.13 -12.70
N ARG A 252 -20.33 10.30 -12.25
CA ARG A 252 -21.45 9.81 -13.07
C ARG A 252 -22.37 10.94 -13.52
N VAL A 253 -22.75 11.82 -12.60
CA VAL A 253 -23.61 12.99 -12.88
C VAL A 253 -22.90 13.94 -13.86
N ASN A 254 -21.63 14.27 -13.62
CA ASN A 254 -20.87 15.15 -14.51
C ASN A 254 -20.64 14.57 -15.91
N ARG A 255 -20.48 13.25 -16.02
CA ARG A 255 -20.36 12.59 -17.33
C ARG A 255 -21.66 12.72 -18.13
N LYS A 256 -22.82 12.49 -17.50
CA LYS A 256 -24.14 12.64 -18.13
C LYS A 256 -24.40 14.08 -18.59
N ALA A 257 -24.00 15.07 -17.79
CA ALA A 257 -24.13 16.48 -18.13
C ALA A 257 -23.24 16.90 -19.32
N ARG A 258 -22.15 16.18 -19.60
CA ARG A 258 -21.25 16.45 -20.75
C ARG A 258 -21.65 15.72 -22.03
N SER A 259 -22.49 14.70 -21.92
CA SER A 259 -22.98 13.91 -23.06
C SER A 259 -24.32 14.39 -23.62
N ASN A 260 -24.94 15.36 -22.95
CA ASN A 260 -26.12 16.10 -23.40
C ASN A 260 -25.70 17.49 -23.87
#